data_AF-A0A4Q3T451-F1
#
_entry.id   AF-A0A4Q3T451-F1
#
_cell.length_a   1.000
_cell.length_b   1.000
_cell.length_c   1.000
_cell.angle_alpha   90.00
_cell.angle_beta   90.00
_cell.angle_gamma   90.00
#
_symmetry.space_group_name_H-M   'P 1'
#
loop_
_entity.id
_entity.type
_entity.pdbx_description
1 polymer ?
#
loop_
_entity_poly.entity_id
_entity_poly.type
_entity_poly.pdbx_seq_one_letter_code
_entity_poly.pdbx_strand_id
1 'polypeptide(L)'
;MTRTDHIIALVSATLTADEQFFAPALAKLSSLYEINEPRKVNLVSLGAASGESSATEPLAAWIQRLRDEKVSSVQCINYASTNGKMPAHIAASFAGTITMIIEISSQKSHGSYILRSQYSPRFGLNPEKFIELINAQTDPALAWARVTQLLLESNRLNQKTIFPEVETADYLVTAEGRQVFEYMVDNILKETQIELAINGFELVIPASLQPFFTKYDTPSFFKSDKEYVYLYPEQEVNFEQLQQIIKANAFGDRLWQALNDQLAQYNDEEFQQLEAGAWPDALKGMDTEKLNRIAHTVCRSICVLCEEDSLKPKIPENLAAYFGPDETNQKRAALRSKIDDSGWHLANNTQSWEYNEFYKISDAVGGSQPSSEETRPEFLRALKDIYRFATRSGSMFQEAFGLSLFVLGKLDEFNIEESDVKSPGGKDGKTPAGKFDLNDLNANDRLLKSAGFSERAIENLKAAAWIVNEFRSIGWSEDRLRDQLAMNISNVFGGMGSWNDQYFEKDQPEYDAVTAAFYEAFRSQFAAVLSFTK
;
A
#
# COMPACT_ATOMS: atom_id res chain seq x y z
N MET A 1 3.48 -11.13 -11.16
CA MET A 1 2.63 -10.19 -11.94
C MET A 1 1.51 -9.67 -11.04
N THR A 2 1.19 -8.37 -11.10
CA THR A 2 0.06 -7.82 -10.32
C THR A 2 -1.29 -8.14 -10.97
N ARG A 3 -2.41 -7.99 -10.23
CA ARG A 3 -3.75 -8.14 -10.80
C ARG A 3 -4.02 -7.13 -11.93
N THR A 4 -3.58 -5.89 -11.75
CA THR A 4 -3.71 -4.82 -12.75
C THR A 4 -2.98 -5.19 -14.05
N ASP A 5 -1.73 -5.65 -13.96
CA ASP A 5 -0.95 -6.12 -15.12
C ASP A 5 -1.66 -7.28 -15.83
N HIS A 6 -2.23 -8.21 -15.06
CA HIS A 6 -2.97 -9.35 -15.57
C HIS A 6 -4.24 -8.92 -16.34
N ILE A 7 -5.03 -8.00 -15.78
CA ILE A 7 -6.23 -7.44 -16.43
C ILE A 7 -5.85 -6.76 -17.75
N ILE A 8 -4.81 -5.91 -17.73
CA ILE A 8 -4.33 -5.20 -18.92
C ILE A 8 -3.88 -6.19 -20.00
N ALA A 9 -3.11 -7.22 -19.63
CA ALA A 9 -2.62 -8.23 -20.56
C ALA A 9 -3.76 -9.02 -21.22
N LEU A 10 -4.74 -9.50 -20.42
CA LEU A 10 -5.89 -10.25 -20.95
C LEU A 10 -6.80 -9.40 -21.82
N VAL A 11 -7.03 -8.14 -21.46
CA VAL A 11 -7.85 -7.22 -22.25
C VAL A 11 -7.17 -6.88 -23.57
N SER A 12 -5.87 -6.57 -23.55
CA SER A 12 -5.10 -6.34 -24.78
C SER A 12 -5.13 -7.58 -25.68
N ALA A 13 -4.88 -8.76 -25.12
CA ALA A 13 -4.90 -10.01 -25.87
C ALA A 13 -6.30 -10.31 -26.46
N THR A 14 -7.38 -10.03 -25.72
CA THR A 14 -8.74 -10.26 -26.20
C THR A 14 -9.13 -9.30 -27.33
N LEU A 15 -8.75 -8.03 -27.23
CA LEU A 15 -9.01 -7.03 -28.28
C LEU A 15 -8.27 -7.36 -29.59
N THR A 16 -7.09 -7.96 -29.46
CA THR A 16 -6.17 -8.23 -30.58
C THR A 16 -6.23 -9.67 -31.09
N ALA A 17 -6.99 -10.55 -30.42
CA ALA A 17 -7.17 -11.94 -30.81
C ALA A 17 -7.73 -12.07 -32.23
N ASP A 18 -7.21 -13.04 -32.97
CA ASP A 18 -7.80 -13.47 -34.23
C ASP A 18 -9.24 -13.95 -34.03
N GLU A 19 -10.04 -13.94 -35.09
CA GLU A 19 -11.47 -14.28 -35.03
C GLU A 19 -11.75 -15.64 -34.36
N GLN A 20 -10.90 -16.63 -34.64
CA GLN A 20 -11.03 -17.97 -34.06
C GLN A 20 -10.71 -18.02 -32.55
N PHE A 21 -9.97 -17.05 -32.02
CA PHE A 21 -9.55 -16.98 -30.61
C PHE A 21 -10.35 -15.96 -29.79
N PHE A 22 -11.12 -15.08 -30.42
CA PHE A 22 -11.86 -14.02 -29.71
C PHE A 22 -12.88 -14.57 -28.70
N ALA A 23 -13.76 -15.48 -29.12
CA ALA A 23 -14.76 -16.06 -28.22
C ALA A 23 -14.11 -16.87 -27.06
N PRO A 24 -13.09 -17.71 -27.29
CA PRO A 24 -12.29 -18.31 -26.22
C PRO A 24 -11.66 -17.29 -25.26
N ALA A 25 -11.08 -16.21 -25.78
CA ALA A 25 -10.44 -15.17 -24.97
C ALA A 25 -11.46 -14.44 -24.08
N LEU A 26 -12.62 -14.08 -24.62
CA LEU A 26 -13.70 -13.43 -23.87
C LEU A 26 -14.29 -14.37 -22.81
N ALA A 27 -14.47 -15.66 -23.13
CA ALA A 27 -14.93 -16.67 -22.17
C ALA A 27 -13.91 -16.84 -21.03
N LYS A 28 -12.61 -16.81 -21.36
CA LYS A 28 -11.54 -16.88 -20.37
C LYS A 28 -11.55 -15.66 -19.43
N LEU A 29 -11.69 -14.45 -19.96
CA LEU A 29 -11.90 -13.23 -19.16
C LEU A 29 -13.10 -13.38 -18.20
N SER A 30 -14.24 -13.85 -18.71
CA SER A 30 -15.46 -14.04 -17.92
C SER A 30 -15.34 -15.15 -16.85
N SER A 31 -14.40 -16.07 -16.99
CA SER A 31 -14.15 -17.12 -15.99
C SER A 31 -13.30 -16.63 -14.81
N LEU A 32 -12.56 -15.54 -15.00
CA LEU A 32 -11.66 -14.97 -14.00
C LEU A 32 -12.26 -13.74 -13.32
N TYR A 33 -13.07 -12.98 -14.05
CA TYR A 33 -13.65 -11.72 -13.61
C TYR A 33 -15.11 -11.63 -14.01
N GLU A 34 -15.89 -10.84 -13.27
CA GLU A 34 -17.22 -10.43 -13.71
C GLU A 34 -17.09 -9.32 -14.76
N ILE A 35 -17.56 -9.56 -15.98
CA ILE A 35 -17.40 -8.63 -17.11
C ILE A 35 -18.72 -8.11 -17.67
N ASN A 36 -19.85 -8.60 -17.14
CA ASN A 36 -21.19 -8.25 -17.60
C ASN A 36 -21.92 -7.33 -16.62
N GLU A 37 -21.52 -7.32 -15.34
CA GLU A 37 -22.16 -6.54 -14.29
C GLU A 37 -21.12 -5.74 -13.48
N PRO A 38 -21.10 -4.40 -13.56
CA PRO A 38 -20.24 -3.57 -12.73
C PRO A 38 -20.59 -3.70 -11.24
N ARG A 39 -19.57 -3.70 -10.38
CA ARG A 39 -19.70 -3.72 -8.90
C ARG A 39 -20.53 -4.89 -8.37
N LYS A 40 -20.43 -6.06 -9.00
CA LYS A 40 -21.11 -7.26 -8.54
C LYS A 40 -20.56 -7.72 -7.19
N VAL A 41 -21.46 -7.98 -6.26
CA VAL A 41 -21.16 -8.37 -4.90
C VAL A 41 -20.34 -9.67 -4.86
N ASN A 42 -19.34 -9.70 -3.97
CA ASN A 42 -18.38 -10.79 -3.73
C ASN A 42 -17.50 -11.16 -4.94
N LEU A 43 -17.43 -10.29 -5.95
CA LEU A 43 -16.67 -10.53 -7.17
C LEU A 43 -15.80 -9.32 -7.54
N VAL A 44 -14.76 -9.59 -8.33
CA VAL A 44 -13.97 -8.56 -9.01
C VAL A 44 -14.62 -8.30 -10.36
N SER A 45 -15.22 -7.13 -10.50
CA SER A 45 -15.91 -6.70 -11.72
C SER A 45 -15.02 -5.81 -12.57
N LEU A 46 -15.14 -5.91 -13.89
CA LEU A 46 -14.41 -5.08 -14.85
C LEU A 46 -15.38 -4.25 -15.69
N GLY A 47 -14.96 -3.04 -16.05
CA GLY A 47 -15.74 -2.18 -16.94
C GLY A 47 -14.91 -1.07 -17.55
N ALA A 48 -15.57 -0.18 -18.28
CA ALA A 48 -14.95 0.97 -18.89
C ALA A 48 -15.84 2.20 -18.77
N ALA A 49 -15.23 3.37 -18.60
CA ALA A 49 -15.96 4.62 -18.57
C ALA A 49 -16.41 5.00 -19.99
N SER A 50 -17.71 5.24 -20.17
CA SER A 50 -18.27 5.70 -21.45
C SER A 50 -18.11 7.22 -21.63
N GLY A 51 -16.85 7.68 -21.74
CA GLY A 51 -16.54 9.07 -22.07
C GLY A 51 -17.15 10.12 -21.12
N GLU A 52 -17.76 11.17 -21.68
CA GLU A 52 -18.26 12.38 -20.98
C GLU A 52 -19.37 12.11 -19.95
N SER A 53 -19.96 10.92 -19.94
CA SER A 53 -20.91 10.52 -18.91
C SER A 53 -20.22 9.71 -17.83
N SER A 54 -20.59 9.92 -16.56
CA SER A 54 -20.20 9.05 -15.45
C SER A 54 -20.75 7.62 -15.54
N ALA A 55 -21.39 7.26 -16.66
CA ALA A 55 -21.95 5.95 -16.88
C ALA A 55 -20.85 4.93 -17.22
N THR A 56 -20.85 3.85 -16.45
CA THR A 56 -19.93 2.73 -16.58
C THR A 56 -20.52 1.68 -17.52
N GLU A 57 -19.80 1.32 -18.59
CA GLU A 57 -20.14 0.24 -19.51
C GLU A 57 -19.52 -1.09 -18.99
N PRO A 58 -20.26 -2.22 -18.97
CA PRO A 58 -19.66 -3.52 -18.69
C PRO A 58 -18.53 -3.86 -19.66
N LEU A 59 -17.45 -4.51 -19.17
CA LEU A 59 -16.27 -4.76 -20.00
C LEU A 59 -16.58 -5.57 -21.26
N ALA A 60 -17.48 -6.56 -21.18
CA ALA A 60 -17.85 -7.37 -22.34
C ALA A 60 -18.46 -6.52 -23.48
N ALA A 61 -19.34 -5.58 -23.12
CA ALA A 61 -19.95 -4.66 -24.08
C ALA A 61 -18.91 -3.71 -24.67
N TRP A 62 -18.02 -3.17 -23.83
CA TRP A 62 -16.93 -2.28 -24.27
C TRP A 62 -15.98 -2.96 -25.26
N ILE A 63 -15.54 -4.20 -24.96
CA ILE A 63 -14.68 -5.00 -25.85
C ILE A 63 -15.39 -5.30 -27.17
N GLN A 64 -16.66 -5.73 -27.12
CA GLN A 64 -17.41 -6.05 -28.34
C GLN A 64 -17.57 -4.81 -29.23
N ARG A 65 -17.90 -3.65 -28.65
CA ARG A 65 -18.01 -2.40 -29.39
C ARG A 65 -16.70 -2.03 -30.07
N LEU A 66 -15.57 -2.07 -29.35
CA LEU A 66 -14.25 -1.77 -29.94
C LEU A 66 -13.89 -2.74 -31.07
N ARG A 67 -14.23 -4.02 -30.93
CA ARG A 67 -14.05 -5.04 -31.98
C ARG A 67 -14.89 -4.74 -33.22
N ASP A 68 -16.15 -4.35 -33.04
CA ASP A 68 -17.04 -3.95 -34.15
C ASP A 68 -16.53 -2.68 -34.87
N GLU A 69 -15.82 -1.82 -34.16
CA GLU A 69 -15.11 -0.66 -34.73
C GLU A 69 -13.81 -1.05 -35.46
N LYS A 70 -13.44 -2.34 -35.47
CA LYS A 70 -12.23 -2.90 -36.08
C LYS A 70 -10.95 -2.28 -35.52
N VAL A 71 -10.59 -2.70 -34.31
CA VAL A 71 -9.30 -2.37 -33.67
C VAL A 71 -8.13 -2.62 -34.64
N SER A 72 -7.36 -1.55 -34.89
CA SER A 72 -6.16 -1.52 -35.73
C SER A 72 -4.88 -1.58 -34.89
N SER A 73 -4.89 -1.00 -33.69
CA SER A 73 -3.78 -1.10 -32.74
C SER A 73 -4.24 -1.04 -31.29
N VAL A 74 -3.46 -1.72 -30.43
CA VAL A 74 -3.49 -1.59 -28.98
C VAL A 74 -2.06 -1.33 -28.53
N GLN A 75 -1.80 -0.19 -27.92
CA GLN A 75 -0.47 0.21 -27.46
C GLN A 75 -0.50 0.34 -25.94
N CYS A 76 0.40 -0.36 -25.25
CA CYS A 76 0.53 -0.26 -23.80
C CYS A 76 1.74 0.61 -23.47
N ILE A 77 1.52 1.80 -22.91
CA ILE A 77 2.56 2.78 -22.60
C ILE A 77 2.90 2.73 -21.11
N ASN A 78 4.20 2.64 -20.78
CA ASN A 78 4.67 2.84 -19.42
C ASN A 78 4.65 4.35 -19.09
N TYR A 79 3.64 4.83 -18.36
CA TYR A 79 3.50 6.26 -18.06
C TYR A 79 4.53 6.77 -17.05
N ALA A 80 4.98 5.91 -16.13
CA ALA A 80 5.92 6.28 -15.09
C ALA A 80 7.30 6.69 -15.64
N SER A 81 7.78 6.06 -16.72
CA SER A 81 9.05 6.44 -17.37
C SER A 81 8.96 7.76 -18.13
N THR A 82 7.77 8.14 -18.61
CA THR A 82 7.60 9.38 -19.40
C THR A 82 7.56 10.67 -18.57
N ASN A 83 7.28 10.58 -17.26
CA ASN A 83 6.96 11.76 -16.45
C ASN A 83 8.10 12.22 -15.50
N GLY A 84 9.28 11.58 -15.52
CA GLY A 84 10.55 12.05 -14.93
C GLY A 84 10.56 12.42 -13.43
N LYS A 85 9.46 12.24 -12.70
CA LYS A 85 9.24 12.82 -11.35
C LYS A 85 9.64 11.93 -10.18
N MET A 86 9.89 10.63 -10.40
CA MET A 86 10.27 9.71 -9.33
C MET A 86 11.54 8.93 -9.70
N PRO A 87 12.55 8.87 -8.83
CA PRO A 87 13.66 7.93 -8.97
C PRO A 87 13.12 6.50 -9.15
N ALA A 88 13.70 5.73 -10.07
CA ALA A 88 13.13 4.45 -10.46
C ALA A 88 13.08 3.39 -9.32
N HIS A 89 13.97 3.45 -8.32
CA HIS A 89 13.88 2.60 -7.12
C HIS A 89 12.68 2.98 -6.21
N ILE A 90 12.33 4.27 -6.15
CA ILE A 90 11.13 4.75 -5.48
C ILE A 90 9.88 4.35 -6.28
N ALA A 91 9.90 4.52 -7.61
CA ALA A 91 8.82 4.06 -8.47
C ALA A 91 8.59 2.55 -8.40
N ALA A 92 9.66 1.76 -8.28
CA ALA A 92 9.60 0.30 -8.07
C ALA A 92 8.96 -0.06 -6.71
N SER A 93 9.21 0.75 -5.67
CA SER A 93 8.61 0.60 -4.34
C SER A 93 7.11 0.95 -4.31
N PHE A 94 6.64 1.74 -5.28
CA PHE A 94 5.23 2.13 -5.45
C PHE A 94 4.53 1.41 -6.62
N ALA A 95 4.88 0.15 -6.90
CA ALA A 95 4.38 -0.69 -8.00
C ALA A 95 2.83 -0.92 -8.08
N GLY A 96 2.02 -0.13 -7.35
CA GLY A 96 0.56 -0.07 -7.44
C GLY A 96 -0.02 1.29 -7.90
N THR A 97 0.80 2.31 -8.14
CA THR A 97 0.34 3.58 -8.73
C THR A 97 0.28 3.47 -10.26
N ILE A 98 -0.59 4.23 -10.93
CA ILE A 98 -0.94 4.10 -12.36
C ILE A 98 0.33 4.06 -13.23
N THR A 99 0.73 2.87 -13.66
CA THR A 99 2.00 2.66 -14.37
C THR A 99 1.82 2.41 -15.86
N MET A 100 0.61 2.07 -16.30
CA MET A 100 0.33 1.68 -17.69
C MET A 100 -0.87 2.43 -18.24
N ILE A 101 -0.71 2.95 -19.45
CA ILE A 101 -1.79 3.51 -20.27
C ILE A 101 -2.02 2.55 -21.42
N ILE A 102 -3.28 2.24 -21.73
CA ILE A 102 -3.64 1.52 -22.95
C ILE A 102 -4.21 2.52 -23.94
N GLU A 103 -3.54 2.69 -25.08
CA GLU A 103 -4.10 3.40 -26.23
C GLU A 103 -4.70 2.40 -27.20
N ILE A 104 -5.97 2.59 -27.54
CA ILE A 104 -6.70 1.73 -28.46
C ILE A 104 -7.09 2.58 -29.66
N SER A 105 -6.66 2.14 -30.85
CA SER A 105 -7.10 2.73 -32.11
C SER A 105 -7.96 1.74 -32.87
N SER A 106 -9.10 2.21 -33.35
CA SER A 106 -10.02 1.50 -34.22
C SER A 106 -10.24 2.33 -35.50
N GLN A 107 -11.07 1.83 -36.43
CA GLN A 107 -11.44 2.62 -37.60
C GLN A 107 -12.35 3.81 -37.26
N LYS A 108 -12.97 3.82 -36.08
CA LYS A 108 -13.95 4.85 -35.68
C LYS A 108 -13.48 5.72 -34.53
N SER A 109 -12.59 5.22 -33.68
CA SER A 109 -12.20 5.92 -32.45
C SER A 109 -10.74 5.71 -32.11
N HIS A 110 -10.20 6.66 -31.37
CA HIS A 110 -8.94 6.56 -30.67
C HIS A 110 -9.17 6.98 -29.22
N GLY A 111 -8.56 6.28 -28.28
CA GLY A 111 -8.66 6.63 -26.88
C GLY A 111 -7.55 6.04 -26.03
N SER A 112 -7.10 6.81 -25.06
CA SER A 112 -6.12 6.41 -24.06
C SER A 112 -6.85 6.14 -22.74
N TYR A 113 -6.51 5.03 -22.08
CA TYR A 113 -7.21 4.54 -20.89
C TYR A 113 -6.22 4.18 -19.78
N ILE A 114 -6.59 4.46 -18.54
CA ILE A 114 -5.91 3.97 -17.33
C ILE A 114 -6.84 3.00 -16.59
N LEU A 115 -6.27 1.97 -15.95
CA LEU A 115 -7.06 1.10 -15.08
C LEU A 115 -7.14 1.72 -13.67
N ARG A 116 -8.35 1.99 -13.19
CA ARG A 116 -8.64 2.47 -11.84
C ARG A 116 -9.33 1.39 -11.03
N SER A 117 -8.83 1.11 -9.83
CA SER A 117 -9.49 0.20 -8.90
C SER A 117 -10.36 1.00 -7.93
N GLN A 118 -11.64 0.61 -7.84
CA GLN A 118 -12.61 1.09 -6.86
C GLN A 118 -12.99 -0.07 -5.97
N TYR A 119 -13.12 0.18 -4.68
CA TYR A 119 -13.51 -0.83 -3.70
C TYR A 119 -14.84 -0.41 -3.08
N SER A 120 -15.67 -1.38 -2.73
CA SER A 120 -16.81 -1.13 -1.86
C SER A 120 -16.36 -0.51 -0.54
N PRO A 121 -17.21 0.29 0.10
CA PRO A 121 -16.95 0.78 1.46
C PRO A 121 -16.59 -0.37 2.40
N ARG A 122 -15.62 -0.13 3.28
CA ARG A 122 -15.17 -1.12 4.29
C ARG A 122 -16.31 -1.56 5.21
N PHE A 123 -17.21 -0.64 5.53
CA PHE A 123 -18.33 -0.85 6.45
C PHE A 123 -19.66 -0.67 5.72
N GLY A 124 -20.70 -1.40 6.15
CA GLY A 124 -22.04 -1.30 5.56
C GLY A 124 -22.84 -0.06 5.98
N LEU A 125 -22.30 0.74 6.92
CA LEU A 125 -22.90 1.97 7.39
C LEU A 125 -22.60 3.10 6.40
N ASN A 126 -23.64 3.68 5.80
CA ASN A 126 -23.52 4.84 4.91
C ASN A 126 -23.81 6.15 5.67
N PRO A 127 -23.51 7.33 5.07
CA PRO A 127 -23.74 8.62 5.73
C PRO A 127 -25.16 8.83 6.24
N GLU A 128 -26.17 8.41 5.47
CA GLU A 128 -27.57 8.59 5.85
C GLU A 128 -27.93 7.82 7.13
N LYS A 129 -27.50 6.56 7.22
CA LYS A 129 -27.66 5.75 8.44
C LYS A 129 -26.80 6.26 9.59
N PHE A 130 -25.64 6.84 9.30
CA PHE A 130 -24.82 7.46 10.32
C PHE A 130 -25.47 8.75 10.87
N ILE A 131 -26.10 9.55 10.02
CA ILE A 131 -26.91 10.71 10.44
C ILE A 131 -28.07 10.24 11.34
N GLU A 132 -28.75 9.14 10.98
CA GLU A 132 -29.78 8.50 11.83
C GLU A 132 -29.20 8.09 13.19
N LEU A 133 -28.01 7.47 13.22
CA LEU A 133 -27.32 7.11 14.46
C LEU A 133 -27.07 8.34 15.34
N ILE A 134 -26.45 9.39 14.81
CA ILE A 134 -26.08 10.57 15.60
C ILE A 134 -27.33 11.31 16.13
N ASN A 135 -28.38 11.40 15.32
CA ASN A 135 -29.64 12.01 15.74
C ASN A 135 -30.40 11.20 16.81
N ALA A 136 -30.11 9.91 16.95
CA ALA A 136 -30.72 9.04 17.96
C ALA A 136 -30.02 9.07 19.32
N GLN A 137 -28.91 9.80 19.46
CA GLN A 137 -28.20 9.89 20.74
C GLN A 137 -29.01 10.66 21.79
N THR A 138 -28.72 10.40 23.06
CA THR A 138 -29.34 11.12 24.19
C THR A 138 -29.09 12.62 24.11
N ASP A 139 -27.90 13.02 23.65
CA ASP A 139 -27.56 14.40 23.31
C ASP A 139 -26.98 14.47 21.88
N PRO A 140 -27.83 14.69 20.86
CA PRO A 140 -27.38 14.78 19.48
C PRO A 140 -26.47 15.98 19.23
N ALA A 141 -26.62 17.09 19.97
CA ALA A 141 -25.82 18.28 19.77
C ALA A 141 -24.36 18.03 20.20
N LEU A 142 -24.17 17.35 21.33
CA LEU A 142 -22.84 16.91 21.78
C LEU A 142 -22.19 15.96 20.77
N ALA A 143 -22.93 14.98 20.28
CA ALA A 143 -22.41 14.01 19.32
C ALA A 143 -22.05 14.70 17.98
N TRP A 144 -22.92 15.58 17.46
CA TRP A 144 -22.65 16.35 16.25
C TRP A 144 -21.43 17.26 16.41
N ALA A 145 -21.31 18.00 17.51
CA ALA A 145 -20.14 18.85 17.76
C ALA A 145 -18.81 18.07 17.64
N ARG A 146 -18.76 16.84 18.17
CA ARG A 146 -17.57 15.98 18.05
C ARG A 146 -17.33 15.53 16.61
N VAL A 147 -18.38 15.09 15.91
CA VAL A 147 -18.30 14.67 14.50
C VAL A 147 -17.80 15.83 13.63
N THR A 148 -18.38 17.02 13.78
CA THR A 148 -18.01 18.24 13.07
C THR A 148 -16.54 18.59 13.30
N GLN A 149 -16.09 18.58 14.55
CA GLN A 149 -14.69 18.87 14.89
C GLN A 149 -13.72 17.95 14.14
N LEU A 150 -13.97 16.63 14.16
CA LEU A 150 -13.10 15.64 13.52
C LEU A 150 -13.08 15.78 11.99
N LEU A 151 -14.24 16.02 11.38
CA LEU A 151 -14.33 16.23 9.93
C LEU A 151 -13.64 17.53 9.50
N LEU A 152 -13.82 18.63 10.24
CA LEU A 152 -13.15 19.89 9.94
C LEU A 152 -11.63 19.80 10.14
N GLU A 153 -11.15 19.11 11.17
CA GLU A 153 -9.73 18.86 11.39
C GLU A 153 -9.13 18.06 10.23
N SER A 154 -9.76 16.95 9.86
CA SER A 154 -9.35 16.14 8.70
C SER A 154 -9.36 16.95 7.41
N ASN A 155 -10.40 17.73 7.16
CA ASN A 155 -10.50 18.52 5.94
C ASN A 155 -9.43 19.61 5.88
N ARG A 156 -9.10 20.27 7.00
CA ARG A 156 -7.99 21.23 7.07
C ARG A 156 -6.65 20.57 6.75
N LEU A 157 -6.36 19.42 7.38
CA LEU A 157 -5.11 18.68 7.17
C LEU A 157 -4.96 18.19 5.72
N ASN A 158 -6.07 17.86 5.07
CA ASN A 158 -6.10 17.32 3.70
C ASN A 158 -6.46 18.35 2.62
N GLN A 159 -6.52 19.65 2.95
CA GLN A 159 -6.86 20.74 2.02
C GLN A 159 -8.20 20.53 1.29
N LYS A 160 -9.21 20.02 2.02
CA LYS A 160 -10.57 19.75 1.53
C LYS A 160 -11.54 20.86 1.92
N THR A 161 -12.79 20.73 1.48
CA THR A 161 -13.85 21.73 1.70
C THR A 161 -14.08 21.97 3.19
N ILE A 162 -14.03 23.24 3.61
CA ILE A 162 -14.42 23.68 4.96
C ILE A 162 -15.87 24.15 4.89
N PHE A 163 -16.71 23.65 5.79
CA PHE A 163 -18.14 23.93 5.81
C PHE A 163 -18.54 24.53 7.18
N PRO A 164 -19.64 25.30 7.24
CA PRO A 164 -20.23 25.75 8.50
C PRO A 164 -20.61 24.57 9.39
N GLU A 165 -20.38 24.68 10.70
CA GLU A 165 -20.60 23.56 11.65
C GLU A 165 -22.04 23.00 11.60
N VAL A 166 -23.02 23.88 11.40
CA VAL A 166 -24.45 23.53 11.30
C VAL A 166 -24.81 22.70 10.05
N GLU A 167 -23.92 22.62 9.07
CA GLU A 167 -24.14 21.92 7.79
C GLU A 167 -23.46 20.54 7.74
N THR A 168 -22.99 20.02 8.87
CA THR A 168 -22.21 18.76 8.91
C THR A 168 -22.97 17.57 8.31
N ALA A 169 -24.26 17.43 8.58
CA ALA A 169 -25.08 16.37 8.02
C ALA A 169 -25.23 16.49 6.50
N ASP A 170 -25.41 17.71 5.99
CA ASP A 170 -25.53 17.99 4.56
C ASP A 170 -24.19 17.76 3.83
N TYR A 171 -23.07 18.11 4.48
CA TYR A 171 -21.75 17.82 3.96
C TYR A 171 -21.53 16.31 3.75
N LEU A 172 -21.89 15.49 4.74
CA LEU A 172 -21.69 14.04 4.71
C LEU A 172 -22.37 13.33 3.54
N VAL A 173 -23.47 13.87 3.01
CA VAL A 173 -24.19 13.27 1.87
C VAL A 173 -23.65 13.71 0.50
N THR A 174 -22.76 14.69 0.45
CA THR A 174 -22.05 15.10 -0.79
C THR A 174 -21.08 14.01 -1.27
N ALA A 175 -20.63 14.10 -2.53
CA ALA A 175 -19.65 13.17 -3.07
C ALA A 175 -18.30 13.24 -2.32
N GLU A 176 -17.85 14.44 -1.96
CA GLU A 176 -16.62 14.64 -1.19
C GLU A 176 -16.77 14.16 0.26
N GLY A 177 -17.88 14.52 0.91
CA GLY A 177 -18.17 14.10 2.29
C GLY A 177 -18.28 12.59 2.44
N ARG A 178 -18.87 11.89 1.47
CA ARG A 178 -18.88 10.42 1.41
C ARG A 178 -17.48 9.81 1.44
N GLN A 179 -16.55 10.36 0.65
CA GLN A 179 -15.17 9.85 0.61
C GLN A 179 -14.43 10.08 1.93
N VAL A 180 -14.62 11.26 2.55
CA VAL A 180 -14.03 11.55 3.87
C VAL A 180 -14.64 10.63 4.92
N PHE A 181 -15.96 10.44 4.88
CA PHE A 181 -16.66 9.55 5.79
C PHE A 181 -16.18 8.11 5.68
N GLU A 182 -16.07 7.55 4.48
CA GLU A 182 -15.57 6.18 4.26
C GLU A 182 -14.19 5.94 4.88
N TYR A 183 -13.33 6.96 4.85
CA TYR A 183 -12.00 6.91 5.46
C TYR A 183 -12.05 7.04 6.99
N MET A 184 -12.96 7.87 7.52
CA MET A 184 -12.94 8.28 8.92
C MET A 184 -13.97 7.60 9.83
N VAL A 185 -14.99 6.95 9.28
CA VAL A 185 -16.21 6.56 10.03
C VAL A 185 -15.90 5.73 11.28
N ASP A 186 -14.91 4.85 11.24
CA ASP A 186 -14.50 4.05 12.41
C ASP A 186 -13.93 4.92 13.53
N ASN A 187 -13.04 5.86 13.18
CA ASN A 187 -12.48 6.83 14.14
C ASN A 187 -13.54 7.81 14.65
N ILE A 188 -14.43 8.29 13.77
CA ILE A 188 -15.54 9.17 14.16
C ILE A 188 -16.44 8.43 15.16
N LEU A 189 -16.85 7.19 14.86
CA LEU A 189 -17.67 6.39 15.77
C LEU A 189 -16.96 6.19 17.12
N LYS A 190 -15.68 5.82 17.12
CA LYS A 190 -14.89 5.64 18.34
C LYS A 190 -14.89 6.92 19.18
N GLU A 191 -14.53 8.05 18.59
CA GLU A 191 -14.42 9.32 19.30
C GLU A 191 -15.77 9.89 19.75
N THR A 192 -16.86 9.64 19.00
CA THR A 192 -18.22 9.97 19.46
C THR A 192 -18.61 9.14 20.68
N GLN A 193 -18.30 7.84 20.71
CA GLN A 193 -18.57 7.00 21.90
C GLN A 193 -17.81 7.51 23.13
N ILE A 194 -16.55 7.93 22.95
CA ILE A 194 -15.75 8.52 24.04
C ILE A 194 -16.42 9.78 24.56
N GLU A 195 -16.81 10.69 23.65
CA GLU A 195 -17.38 11.97 24.06
C GLU A 195 -18.70 11.80 24.81
N LEU A 196 -19.56 10.89 24.35
CA LEU A 196 -20.78 10.51 25.06
C LEU A 196 -20.46 9.94 26.45
N ALA A 197 -19.51 9.00 26.54
CA ALA A 197 -19.17 8.34 27.81
C ALA A 197 -18.60 9.30 28.86
N ILE A 198 -17.79 10.29 28.47
CA ILE A 198 -17.27 11.32 29.39
C ILE A 198 -18.39 12.16 29.99
N ASN A 199 -19.43 12.40 29.21
CA ASN A 199 -20.61 13.14 29.62
C ASN A 199 -21.68 12.24 30.27
N GLY A 200 -21.35 10.99 30.56
CA GLY A 200 -22.23 10.05 31.26
C GLY A 200 -23.31 9.41 30.39
N PHE A 201 -23.17 9.47 29.06
CA PHE A 201 -24.08 8.86 28.11
C PHE A 201 -23.50 7.59 27.49
N GLU A 202 -24.34 6.60 27.26
CA GLU A 202 -24.00 5.45 26.42
C GLU A 202 -24.36 5.72 24.96
N LEU A 203 -23.63 5.11 24.02
CA LEU A 203 -23.99 5.14 22.61
C LEU A 203 -25.31 4.38 22.39
N VAL A 204 -26.32 5.08 21.88
CA VAL A 204 -27.60 4.51 21.51
C VAL A 204 -27.54 4.04 20.07
N ILE A 205 -27.72 2.75 19.82
CA ILE A 205 -27.80 2.19 18.46
C ILE A 205 -29.26 1.81 18.18
N PRO A 206 -29.95 2.52 17.27
CA PRO A 206 -31.29 2.17 16.82
C PRO A 206 -31.40 0.71 16.36
N ALA A 207 -32.55 0.08 16.59
CA ALA A 207 -32.78 -1.32 16.22
C ALA A 207 -32.56 -1.58 14.72
N SER A 208 -32.92 -0.62 13.87
CA SER A 208 -32.68 -0.62 12.41
C SER A 208 -31.19 -0.69 12.05
N LEU A 209 -30.32 -0.18 12.92
CA LEU A 209 -28.89 -0.04 12.66
C LEU A 209 -28.03 -1.12 13.32
N GLN A 210 -28.58 -1.90 14.26
CA GLN A 210 -27.88 -2.98 14.97
C GLN A 210 -27.05 -3.91 14.05
N PRO A 211 -27.51 -4.32 12.85
CA PRO A 211 -26.72 -5.18 11.96
C PRO A 211 -25.40 -4.58 11.47
N PHE A 212 -25.21 -3.26 11.58
CA PHE A 212 -23.97 -2.57 11.18
C PHE A 212 -22.95 -2.46 12.31
N PHE A 213 -23.22 -3.03 13.49
CA PHE A 213 -22.35 -2.95 14.65
C PHE A 213 -22.02 -4.32 15.21
N THR A 214 -20.85 -4.41 15.83
CA THR A 214 -20.37 -5.57 16.56
C THR A 214 -19.76 -5.11 17.87
N LYS A 215 -19.80 -5.99 18.88
CA LYS A 215 -19.00 -5.86 20.09
C LYS A 215 -17.98 -6.98 20.07
N TYR A 216 -16.70 -6.62 20.12
CA TYR A 216 -15.67 -7.63 20.35
C TYR A 216 -15.72 -8.01 21.83
N ASP A 217 -15.85 -9.31 22.09
CA ASP A 217 -15.64 -9.85 23.42
C ASP A 217 -14.16 -10.22 23.50
N THR A 218 -13.28 -9.22 23.68
CA THR A 218 -11.84 -9.48 23.76
C THR A 218 -11.59 -10.32 25.02
N PRO A 219 -11.02 -11.54 24.89
CA PRO A 219 -10.74 -12.37 26.05
C PRO A 219 -9.88 -11.60 27.05
N SER A 220 -10.22 -11.72 28.34
CA SER A 220 -9.59 -10.98 29.45
C SER A 220 -8.05 -11.11 29.52
N PHE A 221 -7.45 -12.05 28.80
CA PHE A 221 -6.00 -12.23 28.70
C PHE A 221 -5.25 -11.05 28.05
N PHE A 222 -5.91 -10.25 27.20
CA PHE A 222 -5.30 -9.07 26.59
C PHE A 222 -5.68 -7.76 27.28
N LYS A 223 -6.53 -7.81 28.32
CA LYS A 223 -6.89 -6.62 29.09
C LYS A 223 -5.71 -6.20 29.95
N SER A 224 -4.99 -5.21 29.45
CA SER A 224 -4.02 -4.48 30.24
C SER A 224 -4.81 -3.62 31.24
N ASP A 225 -4.87 -4.06 32.50
CA ASP A 225 -5.34 -3.21 33.61
C ASP A 225 -4.43 -2.00 33.87
N LYS A 226 -3.34 -1.82 33.09
CA LYS A 226 -2.49 -0.65 33.20
C LYS A 226 -3.25 0.60 32.78
N GLU A 227 -3.47 1.49 33.74
CA GLU A 227 -3.94 2.84 33.48
C GLU A 227 -2.82 3.58 32.73
N TYR A 228 -3.06 3.93 31.47
CA TYR A 228 -2.08 4.65 30.67
C TYR A 228 -1.81 6.03 31.28
N VAL A 229 -0.54 6.37 31.43
CA VAL A 229 -0.10 7.65 32.00
C VAL A 229 0.28 8.60 30.88
N TYR A 230 -0.32 9.80 30.90
CA TYR A 230 -0.10 10.82 29.88
C TYR A 230 0.43 12.13 30.50
N LEU A 231 1.44 12.70 29.85
CA LEU A 231 1.96 14.04 30.07
C LEU A 231 2.65 14.48 28.77
N TYR A 232 2.33 15.68 28.28
CA TYR A 232 2.98 16.27 27.11
C TYR A 232 2.83 17.80 27.13
N PRO A 233 3.76 18.55 26.52
CA PRO A 233 3.56 19.98 26.30
C PRO A 233 2.45 20.21 25.27
N GLU A 234 1.52 21.13 25.54
CA GLU A 234 0.47 21.57 24.61
C GLU A 234 0.86 22.83 23.83
N GLN A 235 1.85 23.56 24.33
CA GLN A 235 2.37 24.79 23.73
C GLN A 235 3.90 24.81 23.86
N GLU A 236 4.53 25.84 23.27
CA GLU A 236 5.93 26.09 23.54
C GLU A 236 6.15 26.35 25.03
N VAL A 237 7.11 25.62 25.62
CA VAL A 237 7.46 25.71 27.03
C VAL A 237 8.83 26.35 27.20
N ASN A 238 8.94 27.22 28.20
CA ASN A 238 10.21 27.79 28.61
C ASN A 238 10.86 26.97 29.74
N PHE A 239 12.11 27.30 30.07
CA PHE A 239 12.88 26.54 31.06
C PHE A 239 12.22 26.55 32.45
N GLU A 240 11.64 27.68 32.85
CA GLU A 240 11.01 27.82 34.17
C GLU A 240 9.78 26.92 34.29
N GLN A 241 8.97 26.84 33.23
CA GLN A 241 7.79 25.97 33.16
C GLN A 241 8.19 24.49 33.17
N LEU A 242 9.20 24.11 32.37
CA LEU A 242 9.73 22.74 32.37
C LEU A 242 10.32 22.36 33.74
N GLN A 243 11.04 23.27 34.39
CA GLN A 243 11.59 23.03 35.72
C GLN A 243 10.48 22.86 36.76
N GLN A 244 9.40 23.64 36.66
CA GLN A 244 8.26 23.52 37.58
C GLN A 244 7.54 22.17 37.42
N ILE A 245 7.35 21.65 36.20
CA ILE A 245 6.74 20.32 36.00
C ILE A 245 7.64 19.19 36.53
N ILE A 246 8.96 19.30 36.33
CA ILE A 246 9.94 18.35 36.89
C ILE A 246 9.86 18.32 38.42
N LYS A 247 9.87 19.50 39.05
CA LYS A 247 9.77 19.64 40.51
C LYS A 247 8.45 19.11 41.07
N ALA A 248 7.35 19.29 40.36
CA ALA A 248 6.03 18.84 40.81
C ALA A 248 5.92 17.31 40.93
N ASN A 249 6.67 16.56 40.11
CA ASN A 249 6.66 15.10 40.08
C ASN A 249 7.73 14.47 40.99
N ALA A 250 8.80 15.21 41.30
CA ALA A 250 9.76 14.92 42.37
C ALA A 250 10.46 13.54 42.33
N PHE A 251 10.76 13.02 41.14
CA PHE A 251 11.47 11.75 40.96
C PHE A 251 13.00 11.80 41.20
N GLY A 252 13.58 12.99 41.35
CA GLY A 252 15.02 13.16 41.59
C GLY A 252 15.87 12.58 40.46
N ASP A 253 16.96 11.89 40.81
CA ASP A 253 17.94 11.36 39.86
C ASP A 253 17.37 10.29 38.90
N ARG A 254 16.30 9.58 39.31
CA ARG A 254 15.61 8.59 38.46
C ARG A 254 15.10 9.21 37.16
N LEU A 255 14.64 10.47 37.20
CA LEU A 255 14.15 11.16 36.01
C LEU A 255 15.25 11.34 34.96
N TRP A 256 16.44 11.72 35.40
CA TRP A 256 17.56 11.99 34.52
C TRP A 256 18.13 10.73 33.90
N GLN A 257 18.15 9.64 34.67
CA GLN A 257 18.48 8.33 34.13
C GLN A 257 17.46 7.88 33.08
N ALA A 258 16.16 7.98 33.38
CA ALA A 258 15.12 7.67 32.40
C ALA A 258 15.21 8.54 31.13
N LEU A 259 15.55 9.83 31.27
CA LEU A 259 15.78 10.72 30.13
C LEU A 259 16.95 10.25 29.26
N ASN A 260 18.09 9.90 29.86
CA ASN A 260 19.24 9.36 29.12
C ASN A 260 18.89 8.06 28.39
N ASP A 261 18.14 7.17 29.05
CA ASP A 261 17.72 5.89 28.47
C ASP A 261 16.79 6.12 27.28
N GLN A 262 15.86 7.08 27.37
CA GLN A 262 15.01 7.47 26.24
C GLN A 262 15.84 8.04 25.09
N LEU A 263 16.76 8.96 25.35
CA LEU A 263 17.62 9.56 24.32
C LEU A 263 18.53 8.52 23.64
N ALA A 264 19.00 7.52 24.38
CA ALA A 264 19.79 6.40 23.84
C ALA A 264 19.03 5.64 22.74
N GLN A 265 17.71 5.47 22.91
CA GLN A 265 16.88 4.70 21.99
C GLN A 265 16.69 5.41 20.64
N TYR A 266 16.66 6.74 20.64
CA TYR A 266 16.42 7.53 19.43
C TYR A 266 17.71 7.94 18.71
N ASN A 267 18.89 7.75 19.33
CA ASN A 267 20.21 8.07 18.77
C ASN A 267 20.28 9.48 18.15
N ASP A 268 19.69 10.47 18.82
CA ASP A 268 19.68 11.86 18.38
C ASP A 268 21.07 12.48 18.65
N GLU A 269 21.87 12.68 17.60
CA GLU A 269 23.24 13.20 17.67
C GLU A 269 23.32 14.58 18.36
N GLU A 270 22.20 15.31 18.42
CA GLU A 270 22.14 16.63 19.00
C GLU A 270 21.96 16.63 20.53
N PHE A 271 21.46 15.52 21.09
CA PHE A 271 21.25 15.36 22.54
C PHE A 271 22.16 14.26 23.10
N GLN A 272 23.37 14.67 23.50
CA GLN A 272 24.30 13.79 24.19
C GLN A 272 23.76 13.39 25.56
N GLN A 273 24.00 12.13 25.96
CA GLN A 273 23.74 11.67 27.31
C GLN A 273 24.60 12.45 28.30
N LEU A 274 23.97 12.92 29.38
CA LEU A 274 24.64 13.69 30.43
C LEU A 274 24.57 12.95 31.75
N GLU A 275 25.54 13.17 32.64
CA GLU A 275 25.43 12.75 34.03
C GLU A 275 24.16 13.34 34.67
N ALA A 276 23.49 12.58 35.55
CA ALA A 276 22.17 12.95 36.09
C ALA A 276 22.13 14.38 36.67
N GLY A 277 23.19 14.79 37.38
CA GLY A 277 23.30 16.12 37.98
C GLY A 277 23.55 17.28 36.99
N ALA A 278 23.91 17.00 35.74
CA ALA A 278 24.24 18.03 34.74
C ALA A 278 23.02 18.50 33.92
N TRP A 279 21.93 17.73 33.93
CA TRP A 279 20.71 18.04 33.18
C TRP A 279 20.07 19.39 33.53
N PRO A 280 19.94 19.80 34.80
CA PRO A 280 19.32 21.09 35.14
C PRO A 280 20.04 22.29 34.51
N ASP A 281 21.38 22.27 34.49
CA ASP A 281 22.19 23.35 33.92
C ASP A 281 22.18 23.30 32.38
N ALA A 282 22.20 22.09 31.80
CA ALA A 282 22.08 21.91 30.36
C ALA A 282 20.75 22.45 29.82
N LEU A 283 19.63 22.10 30.45
CA LEU A 283 18.29 22.59 30.08
C LEU A 283 18.20 24.12 30.16
N LYS A 284 18.88 24.76 31.12
CA LYS A 284 18.90 26.22 31.26
C LYS A 284 19.67 26.91 30.13
N GLY A 285 20.67 26.24 29.56
CA GLY A 285 21.50 26.76 28.48
C GLY A 285 20.94 26.50 27.07
N MET A 286 19.85 25.74 26.95
CA MET A 286 19.22 25.46 25.65
C MET A 286 18.46 26.67 25.12
N ASP A 287 18.49 26.83 23.81
CA ASP A 287 17.55 27.72 23.11
C ASP A 287 16.11 27.14 23.14
N THR A 288 15.14 27.97 22.77
CA THR A 288 13.72 27.60 22.79
C THR A 288 13.41 26.38 21.92
N GLU A 289 14.05 26.25 20.76
CA GLU A 289 13.80 25.15 19.83
C GLU A 289 14.23 23.81 20.44
N LYS A 290 15.45 23.75 20.95
CA LYS A 290 16.00 22.56 21.63
C LYS A 290 15.22 22.22 22.88
N LEU A 291 14.81 23.24 23.64
CA LEU A 291 14.05 23.05 24.86
C LEU A 291 12.66 22.43 24.58
N ASN A 292 12.00 22.85 23.49
CA ASN A 292 10.71 22.26 23.12
C ASN A 292 10.85 20.81 22.62
N ARG A 293 11.94 20.50 21.89
CA ARG A 293 12.24 19.12 21.49
C ARG A 293 12.49 18.21 22.69
N ILE A 294 13.33 18.63 23.64
CA ILE A 294 13.66 17.83 24.84
C ILE A 294 12.47 17.73 25.81
N ALA A 295 11.57 18.72 25.83
CA ALA A 295 10.41 18.75 26.74
C ALA A 295 9.50 17.53 26.56
N HIS A 296 9.27 17.06 25.33
CA HIS A 296 8.51 15.82 25.08
C HIS A 296 9.19 14.60 25.71
N THR A 297 10.50 14.48 25.58
CA THR A 297 11.28 13.38 26.15
C THR A 297 11.30 13.42 27.68
N VAL A 298 11.40 14.61 28.27
CA VAL A 298 11.25 14.81 29.72
C VAL A 298 9.87 14.37 30.19
N CYS A 299 8.81 14.81 29.51
CA CYS A 299 7.44 14.41 29.85
C CYS A 299 7.25 12.90 29.75
N ARG A 300 7.78 12.26 28.70
CA ARG A 300 7.73 10.79 28.56
C ARG A 300 8.48 10.08 29.68
N SER A 301 9.63 10.61 30.10
CA SER A 301 10.42 10.06 31.21
C SER A 301 9.64 10.15 32.54
N ILE A 302 8.94 11.26 32.78
CA ILE A 302 8.02 11.40 33.91
C ILE A 302 6.89 10.35 33.82
N CYS A 303 6.29 10.16 32.64
CA CYS A 303 5.24 9.15 32.44
C CYS A 303 5.72 7.75 32.79
N VAL A 304 6.90 7.34 32.30
CA VAL A 304 7.47 6.01 32.56
C VAL A 304 7.63 5.77 34.07
N LEU A 305 8.19 6.74 34.79
CA LEU A 305 8.37 6.63 36.25
C LEU A 305 7.04 6.63 37.01
N CYS A 306 6.06 7.42 36.54
CA CYS A 306 4.70 7.37 37.06
C CYS A 306 4.03 6.00 36.81
N GLU A 307 4.21 5.39 35.63
CA GLU A 307 3.71 4.04 35.31
C GLU A 307 4.33 2.98 36.24
N GLU A 308 5.65 3.04 36.46
CA GLU A 308 6.37 2.14 37.37
C GLU A 308 5.86 2.23 38.80
N ASP A 309 5.67 3.45 39.29
CA ASP A 309 5.27 3.73 40.67
C ASP A 309 3.73 3.69 40.85
N SER A 310 2.97 3.40 39.78
CA SER A 310 1.49 3.44 39.76
C SER A 310 0.91 4.79 40.23
N LEU A 311 1.51 5.88 39.77
CA LEU A 311 1.15 7.28 40.07
C LEU A 311 0.62 7.99 38.82
N LYS A 312 -0.09 9.11 39.03
CA LYS A 312 -0.43 10.07 37.97
C LYS A 312 0.53 11.27 37.98
N PRO A 313 0.95 11.77 36.81
CA PRO A 313 1.74 12.99 36.72
C PRO A 313 0.98 14.15 37.34
N LYS A 314 1.69 14.96 38.12
CA LYS A 314 1.16 16.19 38.71
C LYS A 314 1.44 17.35 37.79
N ILE A 315 0.39 18.01 37.33
CA ILE A 315 0.46 19.27 36.59
C ILE A 315 0.01 20.39 37.53
N PRO A 316 0.92 21.29 37.97
CA PRO A 316 0.55 22.47 38.74
C PRO A 316 -0.52 23.31 38.02
N GLU A 317 -1.44 23.91 38.78
CA GLU A 317 -2.57 24.67 38.22
C GLU A 317 -2.11 25.84 37.31
N ASN A 318 -1.02 26.50 37.68
CA ASN A 318 -0.41 27.57 36.88
C ASN A 318 0.27 27.09 35.59
N LEU A 319 0.42 25.78 35.39
CA LEU A 319 0.98 25.15 34.19
C LEU A 319 -0.06 24.44 33.33
N ALA A 320 -1.33 24.43 33.73
CA ALA A 320 -2.40 23.70 33.03
C ALA A 320 -2.62 24.16 31.57
N ALA A 321 -2.19 25.37 31.20
CA ALA A 321 -2.26 25.86 29.82
C ALA A 321 -1.09 25.42 28.93
N TYR A 322 -0.02 24.90 29.54
CA TYR A 322 1.24 24.55 28.86
C TYR A 322 1.47 23.04 28.79
N PHE A 323 0.91 22.28 29.72
CA PHE A 323 1.05 20.83 29.79
C PHE A 323 -0.32 20.17 29.89
N GLY A 324 -0.49 19.11 29.11
CA GLY A 324 -1.69 18.28 29.08
C GLY A 324 -1.40 16.85 29.53
N PRO A 325 -2.47 16.03 29.68
CA PRO A 325 -3.84 16.39 29.34
C PRO A 325 -4.57 17.05 30.52
N ASP A 326 -5.49 17.96 30.22
CA ASP A 326 -6.52 18.41 31.19
C ASP A 326 -7.40 17.22 31.67
N GLU A 327 -8.23 17.43 32.69
CA GLU A 327 -9.06 16.36 33.26
C GLU A 327 -9.96 15.69 32.21
N THR A 328 -10.47 16.45 31.25
CA THR A 328 -11.34 15.95 30.17
C THR A 328 -10.53 15.10 29.19
N ASN A 329 -9.35 15.55 28.78
CA ASN A 329 -8.46 14.84 27.88
C ASN A 329 -7.86 13.60 28.53
N GLN A 330 -7.63 13.61 29.85
CA GLN A 330 -7.25 12.41 30.60
C GLN A 330 -8.38 11.37 30.57
N LYS A 331 -9.63 11.79 30.79
CA LYS A 331 -10.79 10.91 30.65
C LYS A 331 -10.92 10.37 29.22
N ARG A 332 -10.71 11.20 28.18
CA ARG A 332 -10.67 10.77 26.77
C ARG A 332 -9.62 9.70 26.55
N ALA A 333 -8.37 9.95 26.97
CA ALA A 333 -7.27 9.03 26.75
C ALA A 333 -7.47 7.68 27.48
N ALA A 334 -7.96 7.71 28.71
CA ALA A 334 -8.33 6.50 29.45
C ALA A 334 -9.45 5.71 28.77
N LEU A 335 -10.44 6.39 28.20
CA LEU A 335 -11.56 5.76 27.49
C LEU A 335 -11.17 5.23 26.11
N ARG A 336 -10.24 5.87 25.38
CA ARG A 336 -9.74 5.36 24.08
C ARG A 336 -9.30 3.91 24.21
N SER A 337 -8.50 3.62 25.23
CA SER A 337 -7.98 2.29 25.52
C SER A 337 -9.08 1.29 25.91
N LYS A 338 -10.11 1.74 26.63
CA LYS A 338 -11.23 0.87 27.05
C LYS A 338 -12.20 0.57 25.92
N ILE A 339 -12.45 1.54 25.03
CA ILE A 339 -13.38 1.39 23.91
C ILE A 339 -12.81 0.47 22.84
N ASP A 340 -11.49 0.40 22.67
CA ASP A 340 -10.86 -0.60 21.81
C ASP A 340 -11.19 -2.04 22.24
N ASP A 341 -11.42 -2.27 23.55
CA ASP A 341 -11.71 -3.59 24.12
C ASP A 341 -13.20 -3.89 24.37
N SER A 342 -14.05 -2.88 24.45
CA SER A 342 -15.43 -3.05 24.95
C SER A 342 -16.48 -2.18 24.26
N GLY A 343 -16.04 -1.32 23.34
CA GLY A 343 -16.90 -0.43 22.58
C GLY A 343 -17.71 -1.14 21.50
N TRP A 344 -18.58 -0.38 20.85
CA TRP A 344 -19.20 -0.80 19.60
C TRP A 344 -18.26 -0.48 18.44
N HIS A 345 -18.13 -1.43 17.52
CA HIS A 345 -17.33 -1.32 16.31
C HIS A 345 -18.22 -1.52 15.10
N LEU A 346 -17.84 -0.92 13.97
CA LEU A 346 -18.56 -1.11 12.72
C LEU A 346 -18.35 -2.53 12.20
N ALA A 347 -19.45 -3.18 11.79
CA ALA A 347 -19.41 -4.45 11.10
C ALA A 347 -18.84 -4.25 9.68
N ASN A 348 -17.95 -5.16 9.27
CA ASN A 348 -17.46 -5.19 7.90
C ASN A 348 -18.62 -5.31 6.90
N ASN A 349 -18.47 -4.67 5.75
CA ASN A 349 -19.43 -4.79 4.66
C ASN A 349 -19.46 -6.23 4.14
N THR A 350 -20.60 -6.91 4.30
CA THR A 350 -20.84 -8.28 3.82
C THR A 350 -21.18 -8.34 2.33
N GLN A 351 -21.39 -7.18 1.70
CA GLN A 351 -21.62 -7.01 0.27
C GLN A 351 -20.43 -6.31 -0.37
N SER A 352 -19.23 -6.84 -0.13
CA SER A 352 -18.01 -6.26 -0.68
C SER A 352 -17.95 -6.45 -2.19
N TRP A 353 -17.35 -5.52 -2.89
CA TRP A 353 -17.09 -5.61 -4.32
C TRP A 353 -15.80 -4.89 -4.65
N GLU A 354 -15.15 -5.33 -5.72
CA GLU A 354 -14.02 -4.64 -6.33
C GLU A 354 -14.36 -4.36 -7.78
N TYR A 355 -14.12 -3.15 -8.24
CA TYR A 355 -14.42 -2.74 -9.60
C TYR A 355 -13.18 -2.10 -10.23
N ASN A 356 -12.65 -2.74 -11.27
CA ASN A 356 -11.53 -2.21 -12.04
C ASN A 356 -12.06 -1.62 -13.36
N GLU A 357 -11.85 -0.32 -13.54
CA GLU A 357 -12.41 0.46 -14.64
C GLU A 357 -11.34 0.99 -15.58
N PHE A 358 -11.50 0.75 -16.88
CA PHE A 358 -10.77 1.47 -17.92
C PHE A 358 -11.33 2.88 -18.05
N TYR A 359 -10.69 3.82 -17.34
CA TYR A 359 -11.05 5.22 -17.34
C TYR A 359 -10.33 5.95 -18.49
N LYS A 360 -11.11 6.59 -19.36
CA LYS A 360 -10.59 7.36 -20.50
C LYS A 360 -9.92 8.64 -20.00
N ILE A 361 -8.69 8.91 -20.44
CA ILE A 361 -7.97 10.15 -20.16
C ILE A 361 -8.08 11.11 -21.37
N SER A 362 -8.13 12.41 -21.08
CA SER A 362 -8.39 13.45 -22.09
C SER A 362 -7.22 13.73 -23.01
N ASP A 363 -5.99 13.56 -22.51
CA ASP A 363 -4.77 13.81 -23.27
C ASP A 363 -4.30 12.51 -23.94
N ALA A 364 -4.17 12.53 -25.26
CA ALA A 364 -3.45 11.50 -25.97
C ALA A 364 -1.99 11.56 -25.52
N VAL A 365 -1.46 10.45 -24.99
CA VAL A 365 -0.08 10.43 -24.49
C VAL A 365 0.90 10.42 -25.64
N GLY A 366 0.49 9.90 -26.81
CA GLY A 366 1.17 10.12 -28.07
C GLY A 366 2.60 9.60 -28.04
N GLY A 367 2.78 8.31 -28.31
CA GLY A 367 4.11 7.73 -28.45
C GLY A 367 4.03 6.37 -29.10
N SER A 368 4.88 6.11 -30.11
CA SER A 368 5.09 4.74 -30.57
C SER A 368 5.85 4.00 -29.48
N GLN A 369 5.25 2.95 -28.91
CA GLN A 369 6.01 2.04 -28.08
C GLN A 369 6.99 1.28 -28.97
N PRO A 370 8.24 1.13 -28.54
CA PRO A 370 9.16 0.24 -29.24
C PRO A 370 8.58 -1.17 -29.29
N SER A 371 8.90 -1.90 -30.34
CA SER A 371 8.56 -3.30 -30.48
C SER A 371 9.27 -4.15 -29.41
N SER A 372 8.73 -5.34 -29.15
CA SER A 372 9.38 -6.30 -28.23
C SER A 372 10.82 -6.61 -28.67
N GLU A 373 11.09 -6.65 -29.98
CA GLU A 373 12.44 -6.87 -30.51
C GLU A 373 13.42 -5.75 -30.14
N GLU A 374 12.94 -4.52 -30.02
CA GLU A 374 13.74 -3.34 -29.65
C GLU A 374 13.98 -3.23 -28.15
N THR A 375 13.00 -3.59 -27.31
CA THR A 375 13.12 -3.52 -25.83
C THR A 375 13.79 -4.75 -25.22
N ARG A 376 13.72 -5.91 -25.88
CA ARG A 376 14.21 -7.18 -25.33
C ARG A 376 15.72 -7.20 -25.05
N PRO A 377 16.61 -6.60 -25.87
CA PRO A 377 18.03 -6.53 -25.56
C PRO A 377 18.32 -5.80 -24.24
N GLU A 378 17.61 -4.70 -23.98
CA GLU A 378 17.76 -3.90 -22.78
C GLU A 378 17.20 -4.61 -21.55
N PHE A 379 16.03 -5.24 -21.69
CA PHE A 379 15.47 -6.10 -20.64
C PHE A 379 16.41 -7.25 -20.27
N LEU A 380 16.95 -7.94 -21.28
CA LEU A 380 17.94 -8.98 -21.04
C LEU A 380 19.14 -8.41 -20.30
N ARG A 381 19.77 -7.34 -20.78
CA ARG A 381 20.92 -6.70 -20.13
C ARG A 381 20.65 -6.38 -18.66
N ALA A 382 19.55 -5.68 -18.36
CA ALA A 382 19.21 -5.31 -16.99
C ALA A 382 18.89 -6.53 -16.11
N LEU A 383 18.24 -7.56 -16.66
CA LEU A 383 18.01 -8.84 -15.96
C LEU A 383 19.33 -9.56 -15.66
N LYS A 384 20.32 -9.49 -16.57
CA LYS A 384 21.67 -10.03 -16.36
C LYS A 384 22.38 -9.30 -15.22
N ASP A 385 22.30 -7.97 -15.19
CA ASP A 385 22.97 -7.14 -14.20
C ASP A 385 22.37 -7.33 -12.79
N ILE A 386 21.04 -7.34 -12.66
CA ILE A 386 20.39 -7.57 -11.36
C ILE A 386 20.62 -9.00 -10.84
N TYR A 387 20.66 -10.01 -11.72
CA TYR A 387 21.00 -11.38 -11.35
C TYR A 387 22.42 -11.48 -10.77
N ARG A 388 23.41 -10.85 -11.42
CA ARG A 388 24.80 -10.81 -10.94
C ARG A 388 24.89 -10.15 -9.58
N PHE A 389 24.25 -8.99 -9.42
CA PHE A 389 24.20 -8.29 -8.15
C PHE A 389 23.58 -9.18 -7.05
N ALA A 390 22.40 -9.76 -7.31
CA ALA A 390 21.69 -10.62 -6.36
C ALA A 390 22.52 -11.85 -5.96
N THR A 391 23.28 -12.41 -6.91
CA THR A 391 24.18 -13.55 -6.66
C THR A 391 25.33 -13.15 -5.75
N ARG A 392 26.02 -12.05 -6.07
CA ARG A 392 27.16 -11.54 -5.30
C ARG A 392 26.77 -11.13 -3.89
N SER A 393 25.57 -10.56 -3.73
CA SER A 393 25.04 -10.10 -2.44
C SER A 393 24.37 -11.21 -1.61
N GLY A 394 24.26 -12.43 -2.15
CA GLY A 394 23.63 -13.56 -1.46
C GLY A 394 22.12 -13.39 -1.28
N SER A 395 21.48 -12.61 -2.15
CA SER A 395 20.04 -12.36 -2.08
C SER A 395 19.23 -13.61 -2.44
N MET A 396 18.17 -13.87 -1.67
CA MET A 396 17.21 -14.95 -1.96
C MET A 396 16.47 -14.81 -3.30
N PHE A 397 16.50 -13.62 -3.91
CA PHE A 397 15.86 -13.37 -5.21
C PHE A 397 16.72 -13.75 -6.42
N GLN A 398 17.98 -14.14 -6.21
CA GLN A 398 18.86 -14.59 -7.29
C GLN A 398 18.21 -15.70 -8.13
N GLU A 399 17.47 -16.61 -7.51
CA GLU A 399 16.82 -17.73 -8.21
C GLU A 399 15.67 -17.26 -9.10
N ALA A 400 14.94 -16.22 -8.71
CA ALA A 400 13.88 -15.65 -9.53
C ALA A 400 14.45 -15.04 -10.82
N PHE A 401 15.51 -14.24 -10.72
CA PHE A 401 16.16 -13.66 -11.89
C PHE A 401 16.83 -14.73 -12.76
N GLY A 402 17.48 -15.72 -12.14
CA GLY A 402 18.10 -16.86 -12.83
C GLY A 402 17.09 -17.71 -13.60
N LEU A 403 15.92 -17.98 -13.00
CA LEU A 403 14.83 -18.70 -13.68
C LEU A 403 14.31 -17.93 -14.90
N SER A 404 14.16 -16.61 -14.79
CA SER A 404 13.75 -15.78 -15.95
C SER A 404 14.77 -15.88 -17.08
N LEU A 405 16.08 -15.85 -16.78
CA LEU A 405 17.14 -16.06 -17.79
C LEU A 405 17.09 -17.48 -18.39
N PHE A 406 16.79 -18.50 -17.59
CA PHE A 406 16.62 -19.88 -18.04
C PHE A 406 15.44 -20.04 -19.01
N VAL A 407 14.28 -19.48 -18.67
CA VAL A 407 13.06 -19.50 -19.53
C VAL A 407 13.31 -18.86 -20.89
N LEU A 408 14.11 -17.78 -20.91
CA LEU A 408 14.50 -17.07 -22.13
C LEU A 408 15.59 -17.81 -22.93
N GLY A 409 16.12 -18.93 -22.42
CA GLY A 409 17.20 -19.69 -23.07
C GLY A 409 18.54 -18.94 -23.07
N LYS A 410 18.75 -18.05 -22.09
CA LYS A 410 19.92 -17.16 -21.98
C LYS A 410 20.81 -17.46 -20.79
N LEU A 411 20.56 -18.56 -20.08
CA LEU A 411 21.37 -18.97 -18.93
C LEU A 411 22.79 -19.40 -19.35
N ASP A 412 22.93 -20.13 -20.46
CA ASP A 412 24.20 -20.68 -20.94
C ASP A 412 25.15 -19.63 -21.55
N GLU A 413 24.65 -18.45 -21.91
CA GLU A 413 25.47 -17.32 -22.40
C GLU A 413 26.32 -16.70 -21.28
N PHE A 414 26.19 -17.21 -20.06
CA PHE A 414 26.97 -16.82 -18.91
C PHE A 414 28.00 -17.90 -18.58
N ASN A 415 29.19 -17.78 -19.19
CA ASN A 415 30.41 -18.12 -18.46
C ASN A 415 30.46 -17.21 -17.23
N ILE A 416 29.77 -17.58 -16.16
CA ILE A 416 30.03 -16.98 -14.87
C ILE A 416 31.42 -17.49 -14.51
N GLU A 417 32.40 -16.58 -14.40
CA GLU A 417 33.76 -16.96 -14.06
C GLU A 417 33.73 -17.81 -12.78
N GLU A 418 34.45 -18.92 -12.76
CA GLU A 418 34.52 -19.87 -11.63
C GLU A 418 34.84 -19.19 -10.29
N SER A 419 35.40 -17.97 -10.33
CA SER A 419 35.72 -17.13 -9.17
C SER A 419 34.53 -16.43 -8.52
N ASP A 420 33.41 -16.23 -9.23
CA ASP A 420 32.29 -15.40 -8.76
C ASP A 420 31.04 -16.21 -8.34
N VAL A 421 31.08 -17.55 -8.45
CA VAL A 421 29.96 -18.41 -8.08
C VAL A 421 30.41 -19.46 -7.06
N LYS A 422 30.04 -19.23 -5.80
CA LYS A 422 29.57 -20.39 -5.01
C LYS A 422 28.23 -20.76 -5.61
N SER A 423 28.23 -21.65 -6.61
CA SER A 423 26.98 -22.19 -7.18
C SER A 423 26.09 -22.58 -6.00
N PRO A 424 24.81 -22.15 -5.98
CA PRO A 424 23.91 -22.55 -4.91
C PRO A 424 23.72 -24.07 -5.04
N GLY A 425 24.50 -24.85 -4.30
CA GLY A 425 24.34 -26.29 -4.10
C GLY A 425 24.99 -27.28 -5.10
N GLY A 426 25.72 -26.85 -6.14
CA GLY A 426 26.31 -27.77 -7.14
C GLY A 426 27.84 -27.85 -7.07
N LYS A 427 28.43 -29.06 -6.96
CA LYS A 427 29.89 -29.29 -6.95
C LYS A 427 30.55 -29.31 -8.33
N ASP A 428 29.79 -29.36 -9.42
CA ASP A 428 30.35 -29.53 -10.76
C ASP A 428 29.74 -28.47 -11.69
N GLY A 429 30.50 -27.41 -11.99
CA GLY A 429 30.08 -26.24 -12.79
C GLY A 429 29.81 -26.52 -14.27
N LYS A 430 28.92 -27.46 -14.59
CA LYS A 430 28.45 -27.73 -15.96
C LYS A 430 26.99 -27.28 -16.10
N THR A 431 26.76 -26.28 -16.93
CA THR A 431 25.43 -25.87 -17.36
C THR A 431 24.73 -27.05 -18.05
N PRO A 432 23.46 -27.38 -17.71
CA PRO A 432 22.79 -28.53 -18.29
C PRO A 432 22.54 -28.37 -19.78
N ALA A 433 22.81 -29.42 -20.55
CA ALA A 433 22.40 -29.48 -21.95
C ALA A 433 20.87 -29.68 -22.05
N GLY A 434 20.12 -28.62 -22.34
CA GLY A 434 18.69 -28.71 -22.65
C GLY A 434 18.05 -27.33 -22.83
N LYS A 435 17.08 -27.22 -23.76
CA LYS A 435 16.27 -26.00 -23.92
C LYS A 435 15.02 -26.12 -23.05
N PHE A 436 14.68 -25.04 -22.35
CA PHE A 436 13.40 -24.92 -21.64
C PHE A 436 12.24 -25.20 -22.62
N ASP A 437 11.41 -26.18 -22.28
CA ASP A 437 10.23 -26.58 -23.07
C ASP A 437 8.95 -26.09 -22.39
N LEU A 438 8.26 -25.14 -23.03
CA LEU A 438 6.99 -24.60 -22.52
C LEU A 438 5.84 -25.63 -22.46
N ASN A 439 6.03 -26.84 -22.97
CA ASN A 439 5.02 -27.90 -23.00
C ASN A 439 5.29 -29.05 -22.01
N ASP A 440 6.50 -29.15 -21.45
CA ASP A 440 6.88 -30.25 -20.57
C ASP A 440 7.57 -29.75 -19.28
N LEU A 441 6.75 -29.40 -18.29
CA LEU A 441 7.24 -28.98 -16.97
C LEU A 441 8.03 -30.08 -16.25
N ASN A 442 7.74 -31.37 -16.50
CA ASN A 442 8.47 -32.46 -15.88
C ASN A 442 9.88 -32.63 -16.48
N ALA A 443 10.03 -32.40 -17.79
CA ALA A 443 11.35 -32.31 -18.42
C ALA A 443 12.14 -31.12 -17.88
N ASN A 444 11.47 -29.97 -17.67
CA ASN A 444 12.11 -28.79 -17.08
C ASN A 444 12.57 -29.03 -15.64
N ASP A 445 11.83 -29.79 -14.81
CA ASP A 445 12.24 -30.09 -13.43
C ASP A 445 13.64 -30.70 -13.36
N ARG A 446 13.92 -31.69 -14.22
CA ARG A 446 15.23 -32.35 -14.25
C ARG A 446 16.31 -31.38 -14.68
N LEU A 447 16.03 -30.56 -15.70
CA LEU A 447 16.95 -29.55 -16.20
C LEU A 447 17.26 -28.50 -15.13
N LEU A 448 16.25 -28.01 -14.42
CA LEU A 448 16.40 -27.00 -13.36
C LEU A 448 17.20 -27.54 -12.16
N LYS A 449 16.93 -28.78 -11.72
CA LYS A 449 17.73 -29.42 -10.67
C LYS A 449 19.18 -29.57 -11.09
N SER A 450 19.44 -29.99 -12.33
CA SER A 450 20.80 -30.07 -12.85
C SER A 450 21.48 -28.70 -13.02
N ALA A 451 20.70 -27.62 -13.19
CA ALA A 451 21.21 -26.25 -13.26
C ALA A 451 21.44 -25.63 -11.87
N GLY A 452 21.20 -26.38 -10.79
CA GLY A 452 21.43 -25.92 -9.42
C GLY A 452 20.29 -25.07 -8.83
N PHE A 453 19.11 -25.02 -9.46
CA PHE A 453 17.95 -24.35 -8.86
C PHE A 453 17.39 -25.16 -7.69
N SER A 454 16.97 -24.46 -6.63
CA SER A 454 16.31 -25.09 -5.49
C SER A 454 14.93 -25.67 -5.84
N GLU A 455 14.42 -26.58 -5.00
CA GLU A 455 13.03 -27.06 -5.13
C GLU A 455 12.02 -25.91 -5.05
N ARG A 456 12.30 -24.88 -4.22
CA ARG A 456 11.45 -23.69 -4.11
C ARG A 456 11.39 -22.92 -5.43
N ALA A 457 12.51 -22.77 -6.12
CA ALA A 457 12.56 -22.14 -7.43
C ALA A 457 11.72 -22.91 -8.46
N ILE A 458 11.82 -24.24 -8.46
CA ILE A 458 11.03 -25.12 -9.34
C ILE A 458 9.53 -25.02 -9.03
N GLU A 459 9.14 -25.02 -7.76
CA GLU A 459 7.76 -24.82 -7.33
C GLU A 459 7.21 -23.46 -7.76
N ASN A 460 8.00 -22.39 -7.62
CA ASN A 460 7.63 -21.06 -8.09
C ASN A 460 7.42 -21.02 -9.60
N LEU A 461 8.27 -21.68 -10.39
CA LEU A 461 8.09 -21.79 -11.84
C LEU A 461 6.78 -22.52 -12.19
N LYS A 462 6.49 -23.65 -11.54
CA LYS A 462 5.24 -24.40 -11.74
C LYS A 462 4.03 -23.55 -11.38
N ALA A 463 4.11 -22.82 -10.26
CA ALA A 463 3.09 -21.88 -9.84
C ALA A 463 2.95 -20.68 -10.78
N ALA A 464 3.96 -20.35 -11.60
CA ALA A 464 3.89 -19.31 -12.61
C ALA A 464 3.41 -19.83 -13.99
N ALA A 465 3.53 -21.13 -14.25
CA ALA A 465 3.27 -21.74 -15.55
C ALA A 465 1.80 -21.66 -16.02
N TRP A 466 0.84 -21.39 -15.13
CA TRP A 466 -0.56 -21.18 -15.52
C TRP A 466 -0.72 -20.06 -16.56
N ILE A 467 0.15 -19.05 -16.52
CA ILE A 467 0.14 -17.92 -17.46
C ILE A 467 0.37 -18.40 -18.90
N VAL A 468 1.20 -19.43 -19.09
CA VAL A 468 1.49 -19.98 -20.42
C VAL A 468 0.23 -20.62 -20.99
N ASN A 469 -0.46 -21.45 -20.20
CA ASN A 469 -1.67 -22.14 -20.64
C ASN A 469 -2.78 -21.14 -20.98
N GLU A 470 -2.88 -20.09 -20.16
CA GLU A 470 -3.87 -19.04 -20.35
C GLU A 470 -3.66 -18.28 -21.65
N PHE A 471 -2.48 -17.69 -21.86
CA PHE A 471 -2.21 -16.87 -23.04
C PHE A 471 -2.01 -17.70 -24.32
N ARG A 472 -1.68 -18.99 -24.21
CA ARG A 472 -1.65 -19.90 -25.36
C ARG A 472 -3.05 -20.15 -25.93
N SER A 473 -4.05 -20.25 -25.06
CA SER A 473 -5.45 -20.49 -25.48
C SER A 473 -6.05 -19.35 -26.32
N ILE A 474 -5.42 -18.17 -26.27
CA ILE A 474 -5.81 -16.97 -26.99
C ILE A 474 -4.87 -16.64 -28.17
N GLY A 475 -3.99 -17.57 -28.55
CA GLY A 475 -3.21 -17.49 -29.79
C GLY A 475 -1.86 -16.76 -29.69
N TRP A 476 -1.33 -16.50 -28.48
CA TRP A 476 0.00 -15.90 -28.37
C TRP A 476 1.11 -16.82 -28.86
N SER A 477 2.12 -16.23 -29.51
CA SER A 477 3.30 -16.95 -29.99
C SER A 477 4.16 -17.46 -28.83
N GLU A 478 4.96 -18.49 -29.11
CA GLU A 478 5.88 -19.07 -28.12
C GLU A 478 6.82 -18.01 -27.52
N ASP A 479 7.37 -17.12 -28.34
CA ASP A 479 8.26 -16.05 -27.88
C ASP A 479 7.58 -15.09 -26.90
N ARG A 480 6.34 -14.67 -27.19
CA ARG A 480 5.56 -13.82 -26.28
C ARG A 480 5.25 -14.54 -24.97
N LEU A 481 4.93 -15.83 -25.02
CA LEU A 481 4.70 -16.65 -23.83
C LEU A 481 5.96 -16.79 -22.97
N ARG A 482 7.14 -16.96 -23.59
CA ARG A 482 8.43 -17.00 -22.88
C ARG A 482 8.73 -15.67 -22.19
N ASP A 483 8.57 -14.55 -22.90
CA ASP A 483 8.80 -13.23 -22.31
C ASP A 483 7.83 -12.96 -21.16
N GLN A 484 6.55 -13.28 -21.34
CA GLN A 484 5.53 -13.09 -20.30
C GLN A 484 5.80 -13.97 -19.06
N LEU A 485 6.19 -15.22 -19.26
CA LEU A 485 6.57 -16.11 -18.16
C LEU A 485 7.82 -15.59 -17.44
N ALA A 486 8.85 -15.21 -18.18
CA ALA A 486 10.09 -14.67 -17.60
C ALA A 486 9.83 -13.40 -16.78
N MET A 487 9.00 -12.48 -17.29
CA MET A 487 8.57 -11.29 -16.57
C MET A 487 7.72 -11.63 -15.33
N ASN A 488 6.83 -12.62 -15.41
CA ASN A 488 6.04 -13.01 -14.25
C ASN A 488 6.91 -13.54 -13.10
N ILE A 489 7.94 -14.34 -13.42
CA ILE A 489 8.87 -14.93 -12.46
C ILE A 489 9.75 -13.87 -11.79
N SER A 490 10.27 -12.90 -12.55
CA SER A 490 11.17 -11.86 -12.03
C SER A 490 10.46 -10.65 -11.44
N ASN A 491 9.12 -10.63 -11.42
CA ASN A 491 8.35 -9.57 -10.77
C ASN A 491 8.31 -9.78 -9.24
N VAL A 492 9.42 -9.42 -8.59
CA VAL A 492 9.65 -9.57 -7.13
C VAL A 492 9.53 -8.24 -6.37
N PHE A 493 8.95 -7.20 -6.99
CA PHE A 493 8.94 -5.82 -6.49
C PHE A 493 7.77 -5.46 -5.56
N GLY A 494 6.82 -6.36 -5.32
CA GLY A 494 5.61 -6.06 -4.55
C GLY A 494 5.40 -6.96 -3.33
N GLY A 495 4.83 -6.38 -2.27
CA GLY A 495 4.46 -7.09 -1.03
C GLY A 495 5.52 -7.02 0.08
N MET A 496 5.16 -7.52 1.26
CA MET A 496 6.09 -7.64 2.39
C MET A 496 7.12 -8.74 2.12
N GLY A 497 8.40 -8.44 2.35
CA GLY A 497 9.52 -9.32 2.05
C GLY A 497 9.82 -9.39 0.55
N SER A 498 9.62 -8.30 -0.17
CA SER A 498 9.94 -8.13 -1.59
C SER A 498 11.41 -7.76 -1.82
N TRP A 499 11.83 -7.70 -3.09
CA TRP A 499 13.15 -7.19 -3.47
C TRP A 499 13.41 -5.79 -2.89
N ASN A 500 12.39 -4.93 -2.93
CA ASN A 500 12.49 -3.55 -2.45
C ASN A 500 12.68 -3.43 -0.93
N ASP A 501 12.39 -4.48 -0.17
CA ASP A 501 12.59 -4.51 1.29
C ASP A 501 14.02 -4.89 1.67
N GLN A 502 14.88 -5.21 0.70
CA GLN A 502 16.29 -5.52 0.97
C GLN A 502 17.11 -4.25 1.18
N TYR A 503 18.02 -4.33 2.16
CA TYR A 503 18.95 -3.25 2.48
C TYR A 503 20.38 -3.77 2.39
N PHE A 504 21.23 -3.01 1.70
CA PHE A 504 22.63 -3.39 1.45
C PHE A 504 23.57 -2.27 1.89
N GLU A 505 23.94 -2.25 3.17
CA GLU A 505 24.73 -1.17 3.80
C GLU A 505 25.95 -0.70 2.98
N LYS A 506 26.67 -1.63 2.34
CA LYS A 506 27.90 -1.33 1.56
C LYS A 506 27.67 -1.12 0.08
N ASP A 507 26.60 -1.69 -0.48
CA ASP A 507 26.35 -1.75 -1.92
C ASP A 507 25.04 -1.03 -2.31
N GLN A 508 24.46 -0.23 -1.41
CA GLN A 508 23.18 0.45 -1.61
C GLN A 508 23.11 1.25 -2.93
N PRO A 509 24.14 2.04 -3.33
CA PRO A 509 24.09 2.77 -4.59
C PRO A 509 24.03 1.86 -5.83
N GLU A 510 24.72 0.72 -5.80
CA GLU A 510 24.67 -0.24 -6.90
C GLU A 510 23.33 -0.98 -6.91
N TYR A 511 22.83 -1.39 -5.73
CA TYR A 511 21.49 -1.95 -5.57
C TYR A 511 20.42 -1.03 -6.16
N ASP A 512 20.42 0.25 -5.79
CA ASP A 512 19.45 1.23 -6.29
C ASP A 512 19.55 1.37 -7.82
N ALA A 513 20.77 1.37 -8.37
CA ALA A 513 21.02 1.49 -9.80
C ALA A 513 20.56 0.27 -10.61
N VAL A 514 20.90 -0.96 -10.18
CA VAL A 514 20.48 -2.19 -10.88
C VAL A 514 18.97 -2.43 -10.74
N THR A 515 18.40 -2.05 -9.59
CA THR A 515 16.96 -2.11 -9.32
C THR A 515 16.19 -1.18 -10.25
N ALA A 516 16.63 0.08 -10.34
CA ALA A 516 16.08 1.08 -11.24
C ALA A 516 16.11 0.63 -12.70
N ALA A 517 17.30 0.23 -13.18
CA ALA A 517 17.49 -0.18 -14.57
C ALA A 517 16.65 -1.43 -14.91
N PHE A 518 16.61 -2.42 -14.01
CA PHE A 518 15.81 -3.62 -14.23
C PHE A 518 14.31 -3.30 -14.24
N TYR A 519 13.80 -2.51 -13.30
CA TYR A 519 12.38 -2.14 -13.26
C TYR A 519 11.95 -1.38 -14.53
N GLU A 520 12.75 -0.42 -14.99
CA GLU A 520 12.44 0.34 -16.21
C GLU A 520 12.44 -0.54 -17.46
N ALA A 521 13.46 -1.38 -17.63
CA ALA A 521 13.56 -2.29 -18.77
C ALA A 521 12.47 -3.36 -18.74
N PHE A 522 12.13 -3.85 -17.53
CA PHE A 522 11.02 -4.77 -17.28
C PHE A 522 9.67 -4.16 -17.70
N ARG A 523 9.34 -2.95 -17.26
CA ARG A 523 8.07 -2.30 -17.61
C ARG A 523 8.00 -1.97 -19.10
N SER A 524 9.12 -1.57 -19.71
CA SER A 524 9.21 -1.32 -21.16
C SER A 524 9.00 -2.59 -21.98
N GLN A 525 9.64 -3.71 -21.60
CA GLN A 525 9.41 -4.99 -22.26
C GLN A 525 7.97 -5.48 -22.07
N PHE A 526 7.40 -5.29 -20.87
CA PHE A 526 6.01 -5.65 -20.60
C PHE A 526 5.05 -4.87 -21.50
N ALA A 527 5.21 -3.55 -21.59
CA ALA A 527 4.51 -2.68 -22.53
C ALA A 527 4.60 -3.17 -23.98
N ALA A 528 5.81 -3.50 -24.44
CA ALA A 528 6.06 -3.93 -25.80
C ALA A 528 5.46 -5.31 -26.13
N VAL A 529 5.50 -6.27 -25.19
CA VAL A 529 4.88 -7.61 -25.33
C VAL A 529 3.36 -7.52 -25.45
N LEU A 530 2.74 -6.58 -24.73
CA LEU A 530 1.30 -6.37 -24.76
C LEU A 530 0.82 -5.53 -25.93
N SER A 531 1.72 -4.83 -26.62
CA SER A 531 1.38 -3.94 -27.73
C SER A 531 1.19 -4.71 -29.04
N PHE A 532 0.33 -4.17 -29.91
CA PHE A 532 -0.07 -4.76 -31.16
C PHE A 532 -0.47 -3.69 -32.19
N THR A 533 -0.05 -3.90 -33.43
CA THR A 533 -0.41 -3.08 -34.59
C THR A 533 -0.62 -4.01 -35.78
N LYS A 534 -1.73 -3.87 -36.51
CA LYS A 534 -2.04 -4.64 -37.73
C LYS A 534 -1.32 -4.12 -38.96
#